data_AF-A0A445BHR8-F1
#
_entry.id   AF-A0A445BHR8-F1
#
_cell.length_a   1.000
_cell.length_b   1.000
_cell.length_c   1.000
_cell.angle_alpha   90.00
_cell.angle_beta   90.00
_cell.angle_gamma   90.00
#
_symmetry.space_group_name_H-M   'P 1'
#
loop_
_entity.id
_entity.type
_entity.pdbx_description
1 polymer ?
#
loop_
_entity_poly.entity_id
_entity_poly.type
_entity_poly.pdbx_seq_one_letter_code
_entity_poly.pdbx_strand_id
1 'polypeptide(L)'
;MNLIPSDTVISFKFQRHQFPVSLSFAVTINKSQGQTLSTVGLFLRHLVFCHGQLYVALSRVRNRNGLKILLCDKGLVDPTRTENVFHLIRDP
;
A
#
# COMPACT_ATOMS: atom_id res chain seq x y z
N MET A 1 -20.36 1.80 13.28
CA MET A 1 -19.24 2.63 13.82
C MET A 1 -19.38 4.01 13.23
N ASN A 2 -19.52 5.05 14.06
CA ASN A 2 -19.62 6.45 13.59
C ASN A 2 -18.21 7.02 13.40
N LEU A 3 -17.87 7.42 12.19
CA LEU A 3 -16.61 8.09 11.88
C LEU A 3 -16.88 9.56 11.61
N ILE A 4 -16.27 10.42 12.42
CA ILE A 4 -16.38 11.87 12.35
C ILE A 4 -14.98 12.42 12.06
N PRO A 5 -14.78 13.19 10.97
CA PRO A 5 -13.52 13.87 10.71
C PRO A 5 -13.19 14.83 11.86
N SER A 6 -11.92 14.86 12.27
CA SER A 6 -11.42 15.77 13.32
C SER A 6 -11.18 17.20 12.84
N ASP A 7 -11.32 17.44 11.54
CA ASP A 7 -10.99 18.72 10.91
C ASP A 7 -12.10 19.77 11.12
N THR A 8 -11.72 20.95 11.63
CA THR A 8 -12.63 22.03 12.06
C THR A 8 -12.86 23.08 10.97
N VAL A 9 -12.28 22.90 9.78
CA VAL A 9 -12.40 23.85 8.65
C VAL A 9 -13.85 23.95 8.12
N ILE A 10 -14.67 22.94 8.39
CA ILE A 10 -16.06 22.86 7.91
C ILE A 10 -17.02 23.00 9.10
N SER A 11 -18.02 23.88 8.96
CA SER A 11 -18.98 24.26 10.02
C SER A 11 -20.00 23.17 10.37
N PHE A 12 -19.89 21.97 9.79
CA PHE A 12 -20.77 20.84 10.06
C PHE A 12 -20.00 19.53 10.14
N LYS A 13 -20.47 18.62 11.00
CA LYS A 13 -19.82 17.33 11.26
C LYS A 13 -20.33 16.28 10.27
N PHE A 14 -19.46 15.75 9.43
CA PHE A 14 -19.77 14.56 8.64
C PHE A 14 -19.78 13.31 9.54
N GLN A 15 -20.81 12.49 9.40
CA GLN A 15 -20.91 11.20 10.06
C GLN A 15 -21.05 10.11 9.01
N ARG A 16 -20.14 9.13 9.03
CA ARG A 16 -20.27 7.92 8.22
C ARG A 16 -20.83 6.78 9.05
N HIS A 17 -22.01 6.30 8.67
CA HIS A 17 -22.62 5.12 9.29
C HIS A 17 -22.47 3.91 8.35
N GLN A 18 -21.57 3.00 8.70
CA GLN A 18 -21.37 1.76 7.96
C GLN A 18 -20.92 0.62 8.91
N PHE A 19 -21.13 -0.61 8.46
CA PHE A 19 -20.53 -1.77 9.11
C PHE A 19 -19.00 -1.74 8.96
N PRO A 20 -18.23 -2.11 10.00
CA PRO A 20 -16.78 -2.11 9.97
C PRO A 20 -16.23 -3.37 9.28
N VAL A 21 -16.75 -3.69 8.09
CA VAL A 21 -16.35 -4.86 7.31
C VAL A 21 -15.98 -4.42 5.89
N SER A 22 -14.95 -5.03 5.33
CA SER A 22 -14.54 -4.84 3.93
C SER A 22 -14.14 -6.17 3.34
N LEU A 23 -14.69 -6.51 2.16
CA LEU A 23 -14.22 -7.66 1.40
C LEU A 23 -12.79 -7.41 0.95
N SER A 24 -11.86 -8.31 1.32
CA SER A 24 -10.43 -8.01 1.27
C SER A 24 -9.60 -9.19 0.81
N PHE A 25 -9.86 -9.67 -0.42
CA PHE A 25 -8.95 -10.60 -1.10
C PHE A 25 -7.66 -9.92 -1.58
N ALA A 26 -7.75 -8.63 -1.89
CA ALA A 26 -6.62 -7.77 -2.20
C ALA A 26 -6.75 -6.46 -1.43
N VAL A 27 -5.64 -5.97 -0.90
CA VAL A 27 -5.53 -4.67 -0.22
C VAL A 27 -4.49 -3.82 -0.91
N THR A 28 -4.66 -2.51 -0.84
CA THR A 28 -3.58 -1.60 -1.25
C THR A 28 -2.43 -1.66 -0.25
N ILE A 29 -1.21 -1.39 -0.71
CA ILE A 29 -0.01 -1.39 0.13
C ILE A 29 -0.20 -0.48 1.35
N ASN A 30 -0.77 0.71 1.16
CA ASN A 30 -1.02 1.65 2.26
C ASN A 30 -2.01 1.10 3.29
N LYS A 31 -3.02 0.34 2.86
CA LYS A 31 -3.98 -0.31 3.77
C LYS A 31 -3.38 -1.51 4.51
N SER A 32 -2.35 -2.14 3.95
CA SER A 32 -1.60 -3.21 4.62
C SER A 32 -0.63 -2.71 5.69
N GLN A 33 -0.37 -1.40 5.76
CA GLN A 33 0.58 -0.84 6.73
C GLN A 33 0.17 -1.18 8.17
N GLY A 34 1.13 -1.67 8.95
CA GLY A 34 0.90 -2.13 10.32
C GLY A 34 0.35 -3.56 10.45
N GLN A 35 0.01 -4.22 9.33
CA GLN A 35 -0.41 -5.62 9.34
C GLN A 35 0.79 -6.56 9.12
N THR A 36 0.70 -7.77 9.66
CA THR A 36 1.59 -8.89 9.35
C THR A 36 0.79 -9.96 8.63
N LEU A 37 1.28 -10.40 7.47
CA LEU A 37 0.60 -11.36 6.60
C LEU A 37 1.49 -12.59 6.42
N SER A 38 0.89 -13.79 6.44
CA SER A 38 1.62 -15.06 6.26
C SER A 38 2.00 -15.32 4.81
N THR A 39 1.14 -14.93 3.87
CA THR A 39 1.36 -15.09 2.43
C THR A 39 0.77 -13.89 1.68
N VAL A 40 1.52 -13.34 0.73
CA VAL A 40 1.16 -12.15 -0.05
C VAL A 40 1.56 -12.33 -1.51
N GLY A 41 0.61 -12.06 -2.40
CA GLY A 41 0.89 -11.75 -3.81
C GLY A 41 0.98 -10.24 -3.98
N LEU A 42 2.16 -9.73 -4.32
CA LEU A 42 2.39 -8.32 -4.64
C LEU A 42 2.23 -8.12 -6.15
N PHE A 43 1.16 -7.43 -6.55
CA PHE A 43 0.89 -7.11 -7.95
C PHE A 43 1.27 -5.66 -8.26
N LEU A 44 2.27 -5.47 -9.11
CA LEU A 44 2.78 -4.17 -9.54
C LEU A 44 2.50 -3.99 -11.04
N ARG A 45 1.36 -3.37 -11.33
CA ARG A 45 0.98 -3.00 -12.70
C ARG A 45 1.84 -1.85 -13.25
N HIS A 46 2.28 -0.98 -12.35
CA HIS A 46 3.24 0.09 -12.59
C HIS A 46 4.29 0.06 -11.48
N LEU A 47 5.47 0.62 -11.74
CA LEU A 47 6.50 0.78 -10.70
C LEU A 47 5.93 1.57 -9.50
N VAL A 48 6.48 1.29 -8.32
CA VAL A 48 6.09 1.99 -7.08
C VAL A 48 6.32 3.49 -7.21
N PHE A 49 5.28 4.27 -6.86
CA PHE A 49 5.26 5.72 -7.09
C PHE A 49 5.85 6.53 -5.93
N CYS A 50 5.86 5.98 -4.72
CA CYS A 50 6.33 6.66 -3.52
C CYS A 50 7.51 5.95 -2.85
N HIS A 51 8.34 6.77 -2.21
CA HIS A 51 9.44 6.29 -1.40
C HIS A 51 8.95 5.34 -0.30
N GLY A 52 9.67 4.22 -0.14
CA GLY A 52 9.39 3.24 0.92
C GLY A 52 8.17 2.35 0.68
N GLN A 53 7.39 2.56 -0.38
CA GLN A 53 6.17 1.78 -0.63
C GLN A 53 6.47 0.30 -0.91
N LEU A 54 7.51 0.02 -1.69
CA LEU A 54 7.95 -1.36 -1.94
C LEU A 54 8.45 -2.00 -0.64
N TYR A 55 9.21 -1.26 0.17
CA TYR A 55 9.67 -1.74 1.47
C TYR A 55 8.51 -2.04 2.42
N VAL A 56 7.48 -1.17 2.46
CA VAL A 56 6.28 -1.42 3.25
C VAL A 56 5.63 -2.73 2.80
N ALA A 57 5.45 -2.96 1.49
CA ALA A 57 4.86 -4.20 1.00
C ALA A 57 5.68 -5.45 1.36
N LEU A 58 7.00 -5.41 1.16
CA LEU A 58 7.91 -6.52 1.45
C LEU A 58 7.98 -6.84 2.95
N SER A 59 7.99 -5.81 3.81
CA SER A 59 8.04 -5.97 5.27
C SER A 59 6.76 -6.54 5.88
N ARG A 60 5.67 -6.70 5.11
CA ARG A 60 4.44 -7.32 5.63
C ARG A 60 4.57 -8.84 5.79
N VAL A 61 5.53 -9.49 5.12
CA VAL A 61 5.70 -10.95 5.12
C VAL A 61 6.95 -11.35 5.90
N ARG A 62 6.82 -12.33 6.80
CA ARG A 62 7.95 -12.81 7.61
C ARG A 62 8.84 -13.83 6.90
N ASN A 63 8.31 -14.57 5.94
CA ASN A 63 9.02 -15.63 5.22
C ASN A 63 9.02 -15.36 3.71
N ARG A 64 10.19 -15.42 3.09
CA ARG A 64 10.35 -15.25 1.62
C ARG A 64 9.44 -16.17 0.81
N ASN A 65 9.21 -17.41 1.27
CA ASN A 65 8.35 -18.37 0.57
C ASN A 65 6.87 -17.94 0.55
N GLY A 66 6.47 -17.09 1.49
CA GLY A 66 5.14 -16.50 1.54
C GLY A 66 4.98 -15.31 0.59
N LEU A 67 6.02 -14.87 -0.11
CA LEU A 67 5.96 -13.70 -0.98
C LEU A 67 6.08 -14.10 -2.45
N LYS A 68 5.12 -13.65 -3.26
CA LYS A 68 5.19 -13.71 -4.74
C LYS A 68 5.02 -12.31 -5.30
N ILE A 69 5.86 -11.91 -6.25
CA ILE A 69 5.80 -10.59 -6.88
C ILE A 69 5.49 -10.79 -8.36
N LEU A 70 4.51 -10.07 -8.87
CA LEU A 70 4.15 -10.02 -10.29
C LEU A 70 4.34 -8.59 -10.81
N LEU A 71 5.29 -8.42 -11.71
CA LEU A 71 5.59 -7.17 -12.41
C LEU A 71 4.90 -7.20 -13.79
N CYS A 72 4.10 -6.19 -14.10
CA CYS A 72 3.37 -6.10 -15.39
C CYS A 72 3.53 -4.73 -16.07
N ASP A 73 4.56 -3.97 -15.69
CA ASP A 73 4.78 -2.65 -16.27
C ASP A 73 5.26 -2.75 -17.72
N LYS A 74 4.65 -1.96 -18.61
CA LYS A 74 4.94 -2.00 -20.05
C LYS A 74 6.26 -1.31 -20.42
N GLY A 75 6.85 -0.52 -19.51
CA GLY A 75 8.12 0.17 -19.69
C GLY A 75 9.30 -0.54 -19.03
N LEU A 76 9.09 -1.76 -18.53
CA LEU A 76 10.10 -2.48 -17.78
C LEU A 76 11.21 -3.00 -18.71
N VAL A 77 12.45 -2.57 -18.47
CA VAL A 77 13.62 -3.01 -19.25
C VAL A 77 14.01 -4.45 -18.92
N ASP A 78 13.74 -4.90 -17.70
CA ASP A 78 14.01 -6.27 -17.22
C ASP A 78 12.85 -6.80 -16.35
N PRO A 79 12.14 -7.89 -16.74
CA PRO A 79 11.02 -8.49 -16.01
C PRO A 79 11.37 -9.02 -14.61
N THR A 80 12.66 -9.11 -14.27
CA THR A 80 13.11 -9.65 -12.98
C THR A 80 13.53 -8.57 -12.00
N ARG A 81 13.61 -7.31 -12.42
CA ARG A 81 14.13 -6.21 -11.63
C ARG A 81 13.13 -5.06 -11.55
N THR A 82 12.87 -4.60 -10.33
CA THR A 82 12.13 -3.36 -10.06
C THR A 82 13.04 -2.42 -9.29
N GLU A 83 13.04 -1.14 -9.66
CA GLU A 83 13.79 -0.14 -8.93
C GLU A 83 13.02 0.28 -7.68
N ASN A 84 13.75 0.47 -6.59
CA ASN A 84 13.20 1.11 -5.40
C ASN A 84 13.33 2.62 -5.60
N VAL A 85 12.21 3.30 -5.83
CA VAL A 85 12.21 4.74 -6.01
C VAL A 85 12.54 5.40 -4.66
N PHE A 86 13.75 5.97 -4.55
CA PHE A 86 14.20 6.73 -3.40
C PHE A 86 14.26 8.21 -3.80
N HIS A 87 13.14 8.92 -3.68
CA HIS A 87 13.20 10.37 -3.71
C HIS A 87 13.76 10.82 -2.36
N LEU A 88 15.02 11.25 -2.34
CA LEU A 88 15.50 12.14 -1.29
C LEU A 88 14.59 13.37 -1.36
N ILE A 89 13.67 13.50 -0.40
CA ILE A 89 13.03 14.78 -0.15
C ILE A 89 14.18 15.67 0.29
N ARG A 90 14.74 16.42 -0.65
CA ARG A 90 15.60 17.54 -0.34
C ARG A 90 14.63 18.60 0.17
N ASP A 91 14.43 18.61 1.49
CA ASP A 91 13.63 19.65 2.13
C ASP A 91 14.18 21.01 1.68
N PRO A 92 13.32 21.97 1.28
CA PRO A 92 13.75 23.32 0.95
C PRO A 92 14.33 24.06 2.15
#